data_AF-A0A436GYF9-F1
#
_entry.id   AF-A0A436GYF9-F1
#
_cell.length_a   1.000
_cell.length_b   1.000
_cell.length_c   1.000
_cell.angle_alpha   90.00
_cell.angle_beta   90.00
_cell.angle_gamma   90.00
#
_symmetry.space_group_name_H-M   'P 1'
#
loop_
_entity.id
_entity.type
_entity.pdbx_description
1 polymer ?
#
loop_
_entity_poly.entity_id
_entity_poly.type
_entity_poly.pdbx_seq_one_letter_code
_entity_poly.pdbx_strand_id
1 'polypeptide(L)'
;MIEISRRSALAVMAGGVVSTGVAYAAVSSFSDEDLVRVTLEKYLGKLNIRIEHLQQFVLAFRNRNPWNFPSEKLSDAVTLVEELKLGAARRLLPERKREDLVHFDRWVVAEFHMLTDYAWRSSPNDPIRFTGWQSCTNPFANLEPPKLA
;
A
#
# COMPACT_ATOMS: atom_id res chain seq x y z
N MET A 1 -12.95 -16.26 -42.22
CA MET A 1 -12.94 -16.67 -40.80
C MET A 1 -11.50 -17.05 -40.48
N ILE A 2 -10.78 -16.23 -39.72
CA ILE A 2 -9.33 -16.41 -39.49
C ILE A 2 -9.19 -17.23 -38.21
N GLU A 3 -8.69 -18.47 -38.34
CA GLU A 3 -8.36 -19.33 -37.21
C GLU A 3 -7.07 -18.83 -36.54
N ILE A 4 -7.20 -18.30 -35.32
CA ILE A 4 -6.06 -17.86 -34.52
C ILE A 4 -5.60 -19.05 -33.67
N SER A 5 -4.48 -19.65 -34.08
CA SER A 5 -3.81 -20.76 -33.39
C SER A 5 -3.26 -20.33 -32.03
N ARG A 6 -3.26 -21.25 -31.05
CA ARG A 6 -2.81 -21.03 -29.65
C ARG A 6 -1.36 -20.53 -29.51
N ARG A 7 -0.52 -20.67 -30.55
CA ARG A 7 0.83 -20.08 -30.58
C ARG A 7 0.84 -18.58 -30.86
N SER A 8 -0.15 -18.06 -31.58
CA SER A 8 -0.27 -16.64 -31.92
C SER A 8 -0.74 -15.79 -30.73
N ALA A 9 -1.49 -16.39 -29.79
CA ALA A 9 -1.90 -15.72 -28.55
C ALA A 9 -0.71 -15.44 -27.61
N LEU A 10 0.33 -16.28 -27.63
CA LEU A 10 1.54 -16.09 -26.83
C LEU A 10 2.47 -15.01 -27.38
N ALA A 11 2.43 -14.77 -28.70
CA ALA A 11 3.22 -13.70 -29.34
C ALA A 11 2.67 -12.30 -29.03
N VAL A 12 1.35 -12.16 -28.84
CA VAL A 12 0.73 -10.88 -28.44
C VAL A 12 1.09 -10.49 -26.99
N MET A 13 1.42 -11.46 -26.13
CA MET A 13 1.91 -11.17 -24.77
C MET A 13 3.39 -10.76 -24.74
N ALA A 14 4.13 -10.88 -25.85
CA ALA A 14 5.58 -10.71 -25.88
C ALA A 14 6.09 -9.49 -26.67
N GLY A 15 5.27 -8.78 -27.46
CA GLY A 15 5.75 -7.52 -28.05
C GLY A 15 4.90 -6.88 -29.15
N GLY A 16 4.44 -5.65 -28.88
CA GLY A 16 3.93 -4.66 -29.85
C GLY A 16 2.47 -4.89 -30.27
N VAL A 17 1.61 -3.87 -30.50
CA VAL A 17 1.85 -2.57 -31.14
C VAL A 17 0.68 -1.60 -30.83
N VAL A 18 0.99 -0.48 -30.16
CA VAL A 18 0.74 0.96 -30.52
C VAL A 18 -0.66 1.64 -30.43
N SER A 19 -0.57 2.86 -29.85
CA SER A 19 -1.36 4.11 -30.04
C SER A 19 -2.74 4.28 -29.41
N THR A 20 -2.76 4.69 -28.14
CA THR A 20 -3.30 6.00 -27.70
C THR A 20 -2.98 6.23 -26.22
N GLY A 21 -2.05 7.14 -25.93
CA GLY A 21 -2.07 7.92 -24.68
C GLY A 21 -1.78 7.25 -23.33
N VAL A 22 -1.13 6.08 -23.25
CA VAL A 22 -0.56 5.63 -21.97
C VAL A 22 0.90 5.24 -22.21
N ALA A 23 1.80 6.02 -21.62
CA ALA A 23 3.23 5.80 -21.64
C ALA A 23 3.56 4.46 -20.95
N TYR A 24 3.63 3.38 -21.73
CA TYR A 24 4.24 2.13 -21.29
C TYR A 24 5.75 2.26 -21.47
N ALA A 25 6.37 3.06 -20.61
CA ALA A 25 7.81 3.24 -20.55
C ALA A 25 8.26 3.02 -19.11
N ALA A 26 9.27 2.17 -18.98
CA ALA A 26 10.03 1.85 -17.79
C ALA A 26 9.34 0.95 -16.76
N VAL A 27 10.02 -0.18 -16.51
CA VAL A 27 10.11 -0.82 -15.20
C VAL A 27 10.57 0.27 -14.22
N SER A 28 9.64 1.05 -13.68
CA SER A 28 9.90 1.84 -12.49
C SER A 28 9.68 0.87 -11.33
N SER A 29 10.71 0.65 -10.52
CA SER A 29 10.51 0.11 -9.18
C SER A 29 9.52 1.07 -8.51
N PHE A 30 8.30 0.61 -8.26
CA PHE A 30 7.35 1.41 -7.52
C PHE A 30 7.93 1.61 -6.12
N SER A 31 7.83 2.83 -5.61
CA SER A 31 8.35 3.12 -4.28
C SER A 31 7.51 2.38 -3.22
N ASP A 32 8.10 2.12 -2.05
CA ASP A 32 7.36 1.56 -0.92
C ASP A 32 6.15 2.45 -0.58
N GLU A 33 6.27 3.76 -0.79
CA GLU A 33 5.22 4.75 -0.65
C GLU A 33 4.06 4.55 -1.63
N ASP A 34 4.33 4.17 -2.87
CA ASP A 34 3.29 3.93 -3.88
C ASP A 34 2.51 2.67 -3.56
N LEU A 35 3.20 1.59 -3.19
CA LEU A 35 2.55 0.35 -2.74
C LEU A 35 1.64 0.63 -1.53
N VAL A 36 2.16 1.35 -0.54
CA VAL A 36 1.40 1.67 0.68
C VAL A 36 0.22 2.58 0.37
N ARG A 37 0.40 3.63 -0.44
CA ARG A 37 -0.69 4.53 -0.85
C ARG A 37 -1.80 3.76 -1.53
N VAL A 38 -1.47 2.97 -2.54
CA VAL A 38 -2.46 2.21 -3.33
C VAL A 38 -3.17 1.18 -2.46
N THR A 39 -2.43 0.52 -1.56
CA THR A 39 -3.01 -0.42 -0.58
C THR A 39 -3.98 0.29 0.35
N LEU A 40 -3.61 1.44 0.89
CA LEU A 40 -4.49 2.20 1.77
C LEU A 40 -5.72 2.73 1.03
N GLU A 41 -5.56 3.27 -0.18
CA GLU A 41 -6.66 3.81 -0.96
C GLU A 41 -7.67 2.75 -1.41
N LYS A 42 -7.21 1.52 -1.62
CA LYS A 42 -8.07 0.35 -1.87
C LYS A 42 -9.05 0.09 -0.73
N TYR A 43 -8.62 0.26 0.53
CA TYR A 43 -9.44 -0.03 1.70
C TYR A 43 -10.16 1.19 2.28
N LEU A 44 -9.54 2.36 2.22
CA LEU A 44 -9.97 3.57 2.91
C LEU A 44 -10.54 4.65 1.98
N GLY A 45 -10.49 4.41 0.66
CA GLY A 45 -10.83 5.38 -0.37
C GLY A 45 -9.70 6.40 -0.58
N LYS A 46 -9.95 7.43 -1.40
CA LYS A 46 -8.94 8.47 -1.68
C LYS A 46 -8.49 9.15 -0.39
N LEU A 47 -7.18 9.28 -0.23
CA LEU A 47 -6.57 9.85 0.97
C LEU A 47 -6.02 11.24 0.70
N ASN A 48 -6.45 12.23 1.49
CA ASN A 48 -5.82 13.54 1.52
C ASN A 48 -4.63 13.51 2.48
N ILE A 49 -3.53 12.90 2.05
CA ILE A 49 -2.27 12.88 2.80
C ILE A 49 -1.15 13.53 1.99
N ARG A 50 -0.41 14.44 2.63
CA ARG A 50 0.78 15.04 2.00
C ARG A 50 1.91 14.01 1.93
N ILE A 51 2.76 14.15 0.92
CA ILE A 51 3.83 13.17 0.64
C ILE A 51 4.78 12.99 1.82
N GLU A 52 5.08 14.05 2.57
CA GLU A 52 6.03 13.98 3.68
C GLU A 52 5.49 13.12 4.83
N HIS A 53 4.18 13.20 5.09
CA HIS A 53 3.50 12.41 6.13
C HIS A 53 3.39 10.94 5.74
N LEU A 54 3.17 10.68 4.44
CA LEU A 54 3.19 9.33 3.91
C LEU A 54 4.59 8.70 4.02
N GLN A 55 5.64 9.44 3.67
CA GLN A 55 7.03 8.98 3.80
C GLN A 55 7.39 8.67 5.26
N GLN A 56 7.00 9.55 6.20
CA GLN A 56 7.20 9.30 7.63
C GLN A 56 6.48 8.03 8.12
N PHE A 57 5.25 7.82 7.65
CA PHE A 57 4.50 6.59 7.94
C PHE A 57 5.22 5.35 7.41
N VAL A 58 5.61 5.35 6.14
CA VAL A 58 6.27 4.21 5.48
C VAL A 58 7.59 3.87 6.17
N LEU A 59 8.38 4.89 6.51
CA LEU A 59 9.62 4.70 7.25
C LEU A 59 9.38 4.08 8.64
N ALA A 60 8.38 4.58 9.38
CA ALA A 60 8.03 4.05 10.70
C ALA A 60 7.53 2.60 10.61
N PHE A 61 6.67 2.30 9.63
CA PHE A 61 6.14 0.98 9.37
C PHE A 61 7.25 -0.02 9.02
N ARG A 62 8.19 0.36 8.15
CA ARG A 62 9.33 -0.47 7.73
C ARG A 62 10.31 -0.74 8.86
N ASN A 63 10.62 0.28 9.67
CA ASN A 63 11.51 0.12 10.82
C ASN A 63 10.93 -0.86 11.84
N ARG A 64 9.60 -0.89 11.99
CA ARG A 64 8.91 -1.78 12.94
C ARG A 64 8.67 -3.18 12.41
N ASN A 65 8.40 -3.31 11.11
CA ASN A 65 8.01 -4.57 10.48
C ASN A 65 8.88 -4.91 9.26
N PRO A 66 10.20 -5.06 9.42
CA PRO A 66 11.10 -5.27 8.28
C PRO A 66 10.81 -6.59 7.52
N TRP A 67 10.18 -7.57 8.16
CA TRP A 67 9.82 -8.87 7.56
C TRP A 67 8.48 -8.87 6.82
N ASN A 68 7.70 -7.80 6.91
CA ASN A 68 6.32 -7.78 6.42
C ASN A 68 6.17 -7.15 5.03
N PHE A 69 7.22 -6.50 4.52
CA PHE A 69 7.22 -5.99 3.16
C PHE A 69 7.31 -7.13 2.14
N PRO A 70 6.46 -7.13 1.09
CA PRO A 70 6.61 -8.06 -0.01
C PRO A 70 7.93 -7.85 -0.73
N SER A 71 8.42 -8.89 -1.42
CA SER A 71 9.60 -8.76 -2.28
C SER A 71 9.38 -7.68 -3.34
N GLU A 72 10.42 -6.93 -3.70
CA GLU A 72 10.39 -5.81 -4.67
C GLU A 72 9.55 -6.12 -5.94
N LYS A 73 9.83 -7.24 -6.61
CA LYS A 73 9.09 -7.67 -7.81
C LYS A 73 7.59 -7.88 -7.59
N LEU A 74 7.21 -8.27 -6.38
CA LEU A 74 5.81 -8.50 -6.00
C LEU A 74 5.14 -7.20 -5.56
N SER A 75 5.90 -6.29 -4.93
CA SER A 75 5.47 -4.90 -4.70
C SER A 75 5.13 -4.24 -6.04
N ASP A 76 6.06 -4.24 -6.99
CA ASP A 76 5.90 -3.60 -8.30
C ASP A 76 4.70 -4.14 -9.08
N ALA A 77 4.57 -5.46 -9.13
CA ALA A 77 3.45 -6.10 -9.82
C ALA A 77 2.10 -5.78 -9.18
N VAL A 78 2.04 -5.67 -7.85
CA VAL A 78 0.80 -5.36 -7.13
C VAL A 78 0.44 -3.89 -7.26
N THR A 79 1.40 -2.99 -7.14
CA THR A 79 1.18 -1.55 -7.33
C THR A 79 0.62 -1.29 -8.73
N LEU A 80 1.24 -1.83 -9.77
CA LEU A 80 0.76 -1.72 -11.15
C LEU A 80 -0.67 -2.26 -11.31
N VAL A 81 -0.96 -3.44 -10.75
CA VAL A 81 -2.29 -4.07 -10.86
C VAL A 81 -3.36 -3.26 -10.15
N GLU A 82 -3.07 -2.76 -8.95
CA GLU A 82 -4.04 -2.02 -8.14
C GLU A 82 -4.25 -0.59 -8.69
N GLU A 83 -3.21 0.08 -9.21
CA GLU A 83 -3.36 1.33 -9.97
C GLU A 83 -4.27 1.16 -11.19
N LEU A 84 -4.12 0.04 -11.90
CA LEU A 84 -4.97 -0.34 -13.03
C LEU A 84 -6.36 -0.86 -12.60
N LYS A 85 -6.64 -0.91 -11.29
CA LYS A 85 -7.88 -1.45 -10.69
C LYS A 85 -8.21 -2.86 -11.14
N LEU A 86 -7.19 -3.65 -11.47
CA LEU A 86 -7.32 -5.04 -11.92
C LEU A 86 -7.44 -5.97 -10.71
N GLY A 87 -8.47 -5.77 -9.89
CA GLY A 87 -8.68 -6.48 -8.62
C GLY A 87 -8.76 -8.02 -8.73
N ALA A 88 -8.82 -8.57 -9.94
CA ALA A 88 -8.78 -10.02 -10.19
C ALA A 88 -7.37 -10.62 -10.26
N ALA A 89 -6.31 -9.83 -10.52
CA ALA A 89 -4.99 -10.40 -10.80
C ALA A 89 -4.33 -11.04 -9.56
N ARG A 90 -4.67 -10.57 -8.34
CA ARG A 90 -4.20 -11.22 -7.10
C ARG A 90 -4.69 -12.66 -6.94
N ARG A 91 -5.77 -13.06 -7.61
CA ARG A 91 -6.28 -14.45 -7.60
C ARG A 91 -5.40 -15.39 -8.43
N LEU A 92 -4.58 -14.86 -9.34
CA LEU A 92 -3.66 -15.61 -10.18
C LEU A 92 -2.31 -15.87 -9.49
N LEU A 93 -2.07 -15.22 -8.35
CA LEU A 93 -0.85 -15.43 -7.57
C LEU A 93 -0.87 -16.80 -6.86
N PRO A 94 0.31 -17.43 -6.68
CA PRO A 94 0.43 -18.61 -5.82
C PRO A 94 -0.08 -18.33 -4.41
N GLU A 95 -0.69 -19.34 -3.77
CA GLU A 95 -1.37 -19.22 -2.47
C GLU A 95 -0.54 -18.48 -1.42
N ARG A 96 0.71 -18.89 -1.21
CA ARG A 96 1.62 -18.27 -0.22
C ARG A 96 1.83 -16.78 -0.48
N LYS A 97 1.99 -16.38 -1.74
CA LYS A 97 2.17 -14.97 -2.11
C LYS A 97 0.91 -14.14 -1.89
N ARG A 98 -0.25 -14.77 -2.06
CA ARG A 98 -1.53 -14.15 -1.74
C ARG A 98 -1.68 -13.95 -0.23
N GLU A 99 -1.30 -14.94 0.58
CA GLU A 99 -1.29 -14.83 2.04
C GLU A 99 -0.34 -13.73 2.52
N ASP A 100 0.89 -13.67 1.98
CA ASP A 100 1.87 -12.61 2.26
C ASP A 100 1.26 -11.21 2.01
N LEU A 101 0.56 -11.02 0.89
CA LEU A 101 -0.09 -9.74 0.57
C LEU A 101 -1.26 -9.41 1.48
N VAL A 102 -2.09 -10.39 1.82
CA VAL A 102 -3.19 -10.17 2.77
C VAL A 102 -2.65 -9.79 4.14
N HIS A 103 -1.53 -10.39 4.54
CA HIS A 103 -0.85 -10.03 5.78
C HIS A 103 -0.34 -8.59 5.72
N PHE A 104 0.40 -8.23 4.67
CA PHE A 104 0.87 -6.87 4.43
C PHE A 104 -0.28 -5.84 4.46
N ASP A 105 -1.35 -6.06 3.68
CA ASP A 105 -2.52 -5.17 3.61
C ASP A 105 -3.11 -4.91 5.00
N ARG A 106 -3.32 -5.98 5.79
CA ARG A 106 -3.89 -5.88 7.13
C ARG A 106 -3.02 -5.06 8.07
N TRP A 107 -1.72 -5.28 8.03
CA TRP A 107 -0.77 -4.55 8.88
C TRP A 107 -0.65 -3.09 8.49
N VAL A 108 -0.57 -2.79 7.19
CA VAL A 108 -0.52 -1.40 6.70
C VAL A 108 -1.77 -0.64 7.15
N VAL A 109 -2.96 -1.21 6.98
CA VAL A 109 -4.21 -0.57 7.41
C VAL A 109 -4.24 -0.39 8.93
N ALA A 110 -3.83 -1.41 9.69
CA ALA A 110 -3.84 -1.33 11.16
C ALA A 110 -2.87 -0.25 11.67
N GLU A 111 -1.62 -0.24 11.20
CA GLU A 111 -0.63 0.74 11.63
C GLU A 111 -0.98 2.15 11.17
N PHE A 112 -1.60 2.30 10.00
CA PHE A 112 -2.06 3.60 9.54
C PHE A 112 -3.06 4.23 10.51
N HIS A 113 -3.98 3.44 11.07
CA HIS A 113 -4.90 3.93 12.11
C HIS A 113 -4.19 4.26 13.43
N MET A 114 -3.07 3.61 13.74
CA MET A 114 -2.34 3.84 14.99
C MET A 114 -1.36 5.02 14.92
N LEU A 115 -0.75 5.25 13.76
CA LEU A 115 0.36 6.20 13.57
C LEU A 115 -0.06 7.50 12.88
N THR A 116 -1.34 7.63 12.54
CA THR A 116 -1.91 8.82 11.92
C THR A 116 -3.16 9.26 12.65
N ASP A 117 -3.60 10.49 12.37
CA ASP A 117 -4.87 11.04 12.87
C ASP A 117 -6.08 10.62 12.03
N TYR A 118 -5.95 9.66 11.10
CA TYR A 118 -7.01 9.25 10.16
C TYR A 118 -8.35 8.94 10.85
N ALA A 119 -8.32 8.24 12.01
CA ALA A 119 -9.54 7.87 12.73
C ALA A 119 -10.22 9.05 13.45
N TRP A 120 -9.52 10.17 13.64
CA TRP A 120 -10.00 11.35 14.37
C TRP A 120 -10.49 12.47 13.44
N ARG A 121 -10.44 12.26 12.13
CA ARG A 121 -10.91 13.25 11.16
C ARG A 121 -12.42 13.46 11.23
N SER A 122 -12.86 14.69 11.03
CA SER A 122 -14.29 15.05 11.02
C SER A 122 -14.91 14.91 9.63
N SER A 123 -14.09 15.02 8.58
CA SER A 123 -14.50 14.93 7.18
C SER A 123 -13.56 14.02 6.37
N PRO A 124 -14.07 13.32 5.34
CA PRO A 124 -13.25 12.55 4.41
C PRO A 124 -12.14 13.34 3.71
N ASN A 125 -12.33 14.66 3.57
CA ASN A 125 -11.39 15.55 2.89
C ASN A 125 -10.36 16.20 3.83
N ASP A 126 -10.44 15.96 5.14
CA ASP A 126 -9.48 16.54 6.08
C ASP A 126 -8.08 16.00 5.80
N PRO A 127 -7.04 16.85 5.90
CA PRO A 127 -5.67 16.41 5.68
C PRO A 127 -5.23 15.46 6.79
N ILE A 128 -4.76 14.27 6.39
CA ILE A 128 -4.24 13.25 7.29
C ILE A 128 -2.78 13.59 7.61
N ARG A 129 -2.41 13.44 8.88
CA ARG A 129 -1.07 13.70 9.41
C ARG A 129 -0.51 12.47 10.09
N PHE A 130 0.78 12.26 9.91
CA PHE A 130 1.54 11.33 10.71
C PHE A 130 1.72 11.91 12.11
N THR A 131 1.23 11.17 13.11
CA THR A 131 1.30 11.53 14.53
C THR A 131 2.38 10.72 15.26
N GLY A 132 2.95 9.72 14.60
CA GLY A 132 3.90 8.80 15.18
C GLY A 132 3.28 7.91 16.25
N TRP A 133 4.13 7.22 17.01
CA TRP A 133 3.67 6.44 18.15
C TRP A 133 3.18 7.37 19.24
N GLN A 134 1.87 7.40 19.44
CA GLN A 134 1.28 7.90 20.66
C GLN A 134 1.59 6.89 21.75
N SER A 135 2.25 7.32 22.84
CA SER A 135 2.37 6.48 24.02
C SER A 135 0.95 6.06 24.40
N CYS A 136 0.70 4.76 24.58
CA CYS A 136 -0.57 4.29 25.12
C CYS A 136 -0.66 4.79 26.57
N THR A 137 -1.02 6.06 26.76
CA THR A 137 -1.40 6.58 28.04
C THR A 137 -2.71 5.90 28.35
N ASN A 138 -2.66 4.92 29.26
CA ASN A 138 -3.86 4.32 29.80
C ASN A 138 -4.77 5.48 30.28
N PRO A 139 -5.99 5.64 29.74
CA PRO A 139 -6.88 6.74 30.12
C PRO A 139 -7.29 6.69 31.60
N PHE A 140 -6.98 5.58 32.29
CA PHE A 140 -7.15 5.39 33.73
C PHE A 140 -5.84 5.44 34.53
N ALA A 141 -4.69 5.70 33.91
CA ALA A 141 -3.44 5.86 34.65
C ALA A 141 -3.39 7.24 35.32
N ASN A 142 -3.45 7.25 36.66
CA ASN A 142 -3.09 8.43 37.44
C ASN A 142 -1.58 8.62 37.38
N LEU A 143 -1.14 9.59 36.58
CA LEU A 143 0.25 10.07 36.57
C LEU A 143 0.44 11.05 37.73
N GLU A 144 0.42 10.55 38.98
CA GLU A 144 0.83 11.37 40.11
C GLU A 144 2.33 11.69 39.98
N PRO A 145 2.74 12.97 40.08
CA PRO A 145 4.14 13.32 40.03
C PRO A 145 4.88 12.66 41.20
N PRO A 146 6.10 12.12 40.97
CA PRO A 146 6.85 11.45 42.02
C PRO A 146 7.08 12.45 43.16
N LYS A 147 6.68 12.05 44.38
CA LYS A 147 7.01 12.81 45.59
C LYS A 147 8.53 12.77 45.73
N LEU A 148 9.16 13.93 45.56
CA LEU A 148 10.56 14.14 45.89
C LEU A 148 10.73 13.75 47.37
N ALA A 149 11.60 12.78 47.63
CA ALA A 149 11.94 12.29 48.96
C ALA A 149 12.80 13.30 49.71
#